data_AF-A0AAN9TCV4-F1
#
_entry.id   AF-A0AAN9TCV4-F1
#
_cell.length_a   1.000
_cell.length_b   1.000
_cell.length_c   1.000
_cell.angle_alpha   90.00
_cell.angle_beta   90.00
_cell.angle_gamma   90.00
#
_symmetry.space_group_name_H-M   'P 1'
#
loop_
_entity.id
_entity.type
_entity.pdbx_description
1 polymer ?
#
loop_
_entity_poly.entity_id
_entity_poly.type
_entity_poly.pdbx_seq_one_letter_code
_entity_poly.pdbx_strand_id
1 'polypeptide(L)'
;MVIFLTKQLRSSISTITFIIIFLFLFASSEFAGLRSLNVSPSKFIRVVRKVGDDLQKVTSMFKSELSNAKHDPLLFNLISTCLDLLDLSVDQLNWSISAVQSPKGNHNSTGDMKSDLRTWLSAVLANVETCTDSFEDTKRNVKGSIATKIDEAKSLLQDLLTQVKPSLNDLSMSSRSKFPSWVEQRDKKLLGREGVRANAVVAVDGSGNFTKVMDAVNAAPDKSMIRYVIHIKKGVYIENVVIGMEKWNLMMIGDGMDATVITGNLSVNVSFTTFRTATFGVNGRGFIAQDLTFENTAGPNNHQAVALRSNSDLSIFFRCGIYGYQDSLYAHTSRQFYRECKISGTVDFIFGRATVVFQNCTILARKGLESQKNTITAQGEKHLTESSGFSFQFCNISADHDLVPFVNTTSTYLGRPWKAYSRTIFMSSYISDVLNPKGWLEWNGTLYLNTLYYAEYDNYGPGARLDGRVKWPGYHVIDDPTKASNFTVANLIEGNIWLPSTGVPFIP
;
A
#
# COMPACT_ATOMS: atom_id res chain seq x y z
N MET A 1 -25.85 -52.67 -35.90
CA MET A 1 -26.63 -51.53 -35.36
C MET A 1 -26.26 -51.16 -33.91
N VAL A 2 -25.94 -52.11 -33.02
CA VAL A 2 -25.62 -51.85 -31.59
C VAL A 2 -24.24 -51.17 -31.35
N ILE A 3 -23.28 -51.32 -32.26
CA ILE A 3 -21.94 -50.70 -32.16
C ILE A 3 -21.92 -49.22 -32.58
N PHE A 4 -22.89 -48.78 -33.39
CA PHE A 4 -23.00 -47.37 -33.80
C PHE A 4 -23.67 -46.50 -32.72
N LEU A 5 -24.64 -47.07 -31.99
CA LEU A 5 -25.32 -46.39 -30.87
C LEU A 5 -24.40 -46.15 -29.66
N THR A 6 -23.42 -47.01 -29.40
CA THR A 6 -22.50 -46.87 -28.25
C THR A 6 -21.43 -45.78 -28.46
N LYS A 7 -21.03 -45.49 -29.71
CA LYS A 7 -20.11 -44.38 -30.02
C LYS A 7 -20.81 -43.01 -29.95
N GLN A 8 -22.07 -42.92 -30.35
CA GLN A 8 -22.85 -41.68 -30.33
C GLN A 8 -23.24 -41.28 -28.90
N LEU A 9 -23.57 -42.24 -28.03
CA LEU A 9 -23.81 -41.98 -26.60
C LEU A 9 -22.54 -41.54 -25.83
N ARG A 10 -21.35 -42.10 -26.11
CA ARG A 10 -20.10 -41.63 -25.48
C ARG A 10 -19.72 -40.20 -25.87
N SER A 11 -19.96 -39.81 -27.13
CA SER A 11 -19.77 -38.44 -27.59
C SER A 11 -20.75 -37.48 -26.89
N SER A 12 -22.04 -37.80 -26.85
CA SER A 12 -23.04 -36.95 -26.17
C SER A 12 -22.82 -36.85 -24.67
N ILE A 13 -22.39 -37.91 -23.98
CA ILE A 13 -22.07 -37.86 -22.54
C ILE A 13 -20.84 -36.98 -22.32
N SER A 14 -19.81 -37.03 -23.16
CA SER A 14 -18.66 -36.12 -23.09
C SER A 14 -19.07 -34.65 -23.29
N THR A 15 -19.92 -34.35 -24.26
CA THR A 15 -20.38 -32.98 -24.53
C THR A 15 -21.34 -32.48 -23.45
N ILE A 16 -22.22 -33.32 -22.92
CA ILE A 16 -23.13 -32.98 -21.82
C ILE A 16 -22.34 -32.79 -20.52
N THR A 17 -21.32 -33.60 -20.24
CA THR A 17 -20.46 -33.41 -19.07
C THR A 17 -19.65 -32.12 -19.19
N PHE A 18 -19.16 -31.79 -20.40
CA PHE A 18 -18.48 -30.53 -20.66
C PHE A 18 -19.42 -29.32 -20.52
N ILE A 19 -20.65 -29.40 -21.05
CA ILE A 19 -21.69 -28.35 -20.92
C ILE A 19 -22.13 -28.19 -19.46
N ILE A 20 -22.29 -29.27 -18.71
CA ILE A 20 -22.63 -29.23 -17.28
C ILE A 20 -21.48 -28.62 -16.47
N ILE A 21 -20.23 -29.01 -16.71
CA ILE A 21 -19.07 -28.41 -16.04
C ILE A 21 -18.96 -26.91 -16.39
N PHE A 22 -19.20 -26.54 -17.66
CA PHE A 22 -19.19 -25.15 -18.12
C PHE A 22 -20.34 -24.34 -17.49
N LEU A 23 -21.56 -24.89 -17.42
CA LEU A 23 -22.71 -24.29 -16.76
C LEU A 23 -22.50 -24.16 -15.25
N PHE A 24 -21.87 -25.14 -14.59
CA PHE A 24 -21.56 -25.06 -13.15
C PHE A 24 -20.47 -24.02 -12.86
N LEU A 25 -19.45 -23.91 -13.71
CA LEU A 25 -18.42 -22.86 -13.60
C LEU A 25 -19.04 -21.47 -13.80
N PHE A 26 -19.87 -21.29 -14.84
CA PHE A 26 -20.59 -20.04 -15.10
C PHE A 26 -21.57 -19.68 -13.97
N ALA A 27 -22.41 -20.61 -13.54
CA ALA A 27 -23.36 -20.40 -12.45
C ALA A 27 -22.65 -20.06 -11.12
N SER A 28 -21.51 -20.70 -10.82
CA SER A 28 -20.75 -20.40 -9.60
C SER A 28 -20.10 -19.01 -9.63
N SER A 29 -19.68 -18.52 -10.81
CA SER A 29 -19.16 -17.17 -11.00
C SER A 29 -20.25 -16.09 -10.89
N GLU A 30 -21.43 -16.36 -11.44
CA GLU A 30 -22.61 -15.49 -11.30
C GLU A 30 -23.08 -15.40 -9.84
N PHE A 31 -23.11 -16.53 -9.12
CA PHE A 31 -23.53 -16.57 -7.71
C PHE A 31 -22.57 -15.82 -6.76
N ALA A 32 -21.26 -15.94 -6.95
CA ALA A 32 -20.28 -15.19 -6.14
C ALA A 32 -20.28 -13.69 -6.48
N GLY A 33 -20.49 -13.35 -7.76
CA GLY A 33 -20.71 -12.00 -8.23
C GLY A 33 -21.94 -11.32 -7.60
N LEU A 34 -23.09 -12.01 -7.55
CA LEU A 34 -24.32 -11.48 -6.92
C LEU A 34 -24.16 -11.15 -5.43
N ARG A 35 -23.30 -11.86 -4.71
CA ARG A 35 -23.05 -11.62 -3.27
C ARG A 35 -22.17 -10.40 -3.02
N SER A 36 -21.39 -9.98 -4.01
CA SER A 36 -20.33 -8.96 -3.85
C SER A 36 -20.62 -7.66 -4.58
N LEU A 37 -21.43 -7.70 -5.63
CA LEU A 37 -21.74 -6.55 -6.49
C LEU A 37 -23.21 -6.13 -6.33
N ASN A 38 -23.47 -4.84 -6.51
CA ASN A 38 -24.80 -4.24 -6.64
C ASN A 38 -25.34 -4.31 -8.09
N VAL A 39 -24.54 -4.83 -9.02
CA VAL A 39 -24.88 -4.99 -10.43
C VAL A 39 -24.52 -6.41 -10.91
N SER A 40 -24.93 -6.78 -12.13
CA SER A 40 -24.49 -8.03 -12.73
C SER A 40 -22.97 -8.04 -12.96
N PRO A 41 -22.29 -9.19 -12.80
CA PRO A 41 -20.86 -9.33 -13.08
C PRO A 41 -20.45 -8.86 -14.47
N SER A 42 -21.29 -9.14 -15.49
CA SER A 42 -21.07 -8.72 -16.87
C SER A 42 -21.11 -7.20 -17.04
N LYS A 43 -22.05 -6.51 -16.36
CA LYS A 43 -22.13 -5.05 -16.37
C LYS A 43 -20.92 -4.43 -15.69
N PHE A 44 -20.53 -4.96 -14.53
CA PHE A 44 -19.34 -4.50 -13.80
C PHE A 44 -18.07 -4.63 -14.65
N ILE A 45 -17.78 -5.84 -15.16
CA ILE A 45 -16.60 -6.11 -15.99
C ILE A 45 -16.57 -5.21 -17.23
N ARG A 46 -17.71 -4.94 -17.86
CA ARG A 46 -17.78 -4.03 -19.02
C ARG A 46 -17.32 -2.61 -18.66
N VAL A 47 -17.72 -2.10 -17.49
CA VAL A 47 -17.28 -0.77 -17.03
C VAL A 47 -15.79 -0.79 -16.66
N VAL A 48 -15.31 -1.83 -15.97
CA VAL A 48 -13.88 -2.01 -15.65
C VAL A 48 -13.02 -2.01 -16.93
N ARG A 49 -13.43 -2.74 -17.97
CA ARG A 49 -12.74 -2.75 -19.27
C ARG A 49 -12.72 -1.37 -19.92
N LYS A 50 -13.86 -0.66 -19.90
CA LYS A 50 -13.93 0.71 -20.44
C LYS A 50 -12.91 1.63 -19.76
N VAL A 51 -12.79 1.57 -18.43
CA VAL A 51 -11.77 2.33 -17.70
C VAL A 51 -10.37 1.94 -18.16
N GLY A 52 -10.08 0.64 -18.27
CA GLY A 52 -8.80 0.15 -18.78
C GLY A 52 -8.47 0.69 -20.18
N ASP A 53 -9.43 0.66 -21.11
CA ASP A 53 -9.29 1.20 -22.46
C ASP A 53 -9.01 2.71 -22.45
N ASP A 54 -9.69 3.46 -21.59
CA ASP A 54 -9.48 4.91 -21.46
C ASP A 54 -8.11 5.24 -20.86
N LEU A 55 -7.64 4.48 -19.85
CA LEU A 55 -6.29 4.62 -19.31
C LEU A 55 -5.20 4.23 -20.32
N GLN A 56 -5.42 3.23 -21.17
CA GLN A 56 -4.49 2.86 -22.24
C GLN A 56 -4.38 3.95 -23.33
N LYS A 57 -5.49 4.64 -23.64
CA LYS A 57 -5.46 5.82 -24.53
C LYS A 57 -4.63 6.94 -23.90
N VAL A 58 -4.87 7.26 -22.64
CA VAL A 58 -4.10 8.26 -21.88
C VAL A 58 -2.60 7.90 -21.88
N THR A 59 -2.27 6.63 -21.63
CA THR A 59 -0.89 6.11 -21.68
C THR A 59 -0.25 6.35 -23.05
N SER A 60 -0.99 6.10 -24.14
CA SER A 60 -0.50 6.34 -25.50
C SER A 60 -0.26 7.82 -25.78
N MET A 61 -1.13 8.70 -25.26
CA MET A 61 -0.94 10.15 -25.36
C MET A 61 0.31 10.59 -24.59
N PHE A 62 0.52 10.15 -23.36
CA PHE A 62 1.74 10.45 -22.59
C PHE A 62 3.00 9.92 -23.27
N LYS A 63 2.98 8.71 -23.84
CA LYS A 63 4.11 8.17 -24.62
C LYS A 63 4.48 9.08 -25.80
N SER A 64 3.48 9.66 -26.47
CA SER A 64 3.72 10.64 -27.55
C SER A 64 4.36 11.94 -27.07
N GLU A 65 4.11 12.34 -25.81
CA GLU A 65 4.68 13.55 -25.21
C GLU A 65 6.07 13.31 -24.63
N LEU A 66 6.35 12.10 -24.16
CA LEU A 66 7.63 11.73 -23.55
C LEU A 66 8.81 11.98 -24.51
N SER A 67 8.62 11.74 -25.81
CA SER A 67 9.65 12.00 -26.83
C SER A 67 10.02 13.49 -26.92
N ASN A 68 9.06 14.39 -26.72
CA ASN A 68 9.25 15.84 -26.73
C ASN A 68 9.83 16.35 -25.39
N ALA A 69 9.69 15.58 -24.31
CA ALA A 69 10.17 15.94 -22.98
C ALA A 69 11.65 15.60 -22.72
N LYS A 70 12.36 14.99 -23.68
CA LYS A 70 13.76 14.52 -23.49
C LYS A 70 14.74 15.60 -23.01
N HIS A 71 14.46 16.87 -23.29
CA HIS A 71 15.32 18.00 -22.91
C HIS A 71 14.79 18.77 -21.67
N ASP A 72 13.66 18.38 -21.09
CA ASP A 72 13.15 18.90 -19.82
C ASP A 72 13.10 17.73 -18.81
N PRO A 73 14.14 17.56 -17.97
CA PRO A 73 14.22 16.45 -17.03
C PRO A 73 13.03 16.36 -16.06
N LEU A 74 12.47 17.50 -15.66
CA LEU A 74 11.31 17.55 -14.78
C LEU A 74 10.07 17.03 -15.51
N LEU A 75 9.80 17.53 -16.73
CA LEU A 75 8.69 17.05 -17.55
C LEU A 75 8.84 15.57 -17.91
N PHE A 76 10.05 15.12 -18.22
CA PHE A 76 10.34 13.71 -18.47
C PHE A 76 9.95 12.85 -17.27
N ASN A 77 10.42 13.21 -16.05
CA ASN A 77 10.08 12.48 -14.84
C ASN A 77 8.58 12.53 -14.51
N LEU A 78 7.90 13.66 -14.73
CA LEU A 78 6.45 13.78 -14.57
C LEU A 78 5.69 12.81 -15.48
N ILE A 79 6.02 12.79 -16.76
CA ILE A 79 5.39 11.88 -17.73
C ILE A 79 5.73 10.44 -17.38
N SER A 80 6.99 10.12 -17.04
CA SER A 80 7.39 8.78 -16.61
C SER A 80 6.62 8.31 -15.37
N THR A 81 6.42 9.18 -14.36
CA THR A 81 5.59 8.87 -13.19
C THR A 81 4.16 8.51 -13.58
N CYS A 82 3.54 9.29 -14.48
CA CYS A 82 2.21 8.96 -14.97
C CYS A 82 2.17 7.62 -15.70
N LEU A 83 3.16 7.33 -16.54
CA LEU A 83 3.23 6.04 -17.24
C LEU A 83 3.33 4.88 -16.26
N ASP A 84 4.22 4.96 -15.26
CA ASP A 84 4.35 3.92 -14.23
C ASP A 84 3.03 3.70 -13.48
N LEU A 85 2.36 4.78 -13.05
CA LEU A 85 1.10 4.71 -12.30
C LEU A 85 -0.07 4.17 -13.14
N LEU A 86 -0.13 4.50 -14.44
CA LEU A 86 -1.14 4.01 -15.36
C LEU A 86 -0.94 2.53 -15.68
N ASP A 87 0.30 2.10 -15.86
CA ASP A 87 0.62 0.67 -16.07
C ASP A 87 0.23 -0.16 -14.83
N LEU A 88 0.56 0.33 -13.61
CA LEU A 88 0.11 -0.27 -12.35
C LEU A 88 -1.43 -0.36 -12.26
N SER A 89 -2.11 0.69 -12.71
CA SER A 89 -3.57 0.76 -12.70
C SER A 89 -4.20 -0.29 -13.62
N VAL A 90 -3.65 -0.48 -14.83
CA VAL A 90 -4.15 -1.49 -15.78
C VAL A 90 -4.01 -2.91 -15.19
N ASP A 91 -2.92 -3.22 -14.51
CA ASP A 91 -2.75 -4.52 -13.85
C ASP A 91 -3.79 -4.76 -12.74
N GLN A 92 -4.08 -3.74 -11.92
CA GLN A 92 -5.11 -3.82 -10.87
C GLN A 92 -6.53 -3.97 -11.43
N LEU A 93 -6.84 -3.32 -12.57
CA LEU A 93 -8.10 -3.52 -13.28
C LEU A 93 -8.21 -4.96 -13.83
N ASN A 94 -7.11 -5.52 -14.35
CA ASN A 94 -7.06 -6.91 -14.81
C ASN A 94 -7.25 -7.91 -13.67
N TRP A 95 -6.71 -7.63 -12.47
CA TRP A 95 -6.97 -8.43 -11.28
C TRP A 95 -8.45 -8.39 -10.88
N SER A 96 -9.06 -7.20 -10.94
CA SER A 96 -10.49 -7.01 -10.66
C SER A 96 -11.37 -7.81 -11.61
N ILE A 97 -11.06 -7.81 -12.91
CA ILE A 97 -11.74 -8.64 -13.91
C ILE A 97 -11.57 -10.13 -13.57
N SER A 98 -10.33 -10.56 -13.29
CA SER A 98 -9.99 -11.96 -13.01
C SER A 98 -10.70 -12.49 -11.76
N ALA A 99 -10.80 -11.67 -10.70
CA ALA A 99 -11.52 -12.03 -9.48
C ALA A 99 -13.01 -12.25 -9.74
N VAL A 100 -13.65 -11.38 -10.54
CA VAL A 100 -15.08 -11.53 -10.88
C VAL A 100 -15.32 -12.72 -11.81
N GLN A 101 -14.45 -12.94 -12.81
CA GLN A 101 -14.59 -14.06 -13.74
C GLN A 101 -14.26 -15.41 -13.11
N SER A 102 -13.34 -15.45 -12.15
CA SER A 102 -12.90 -16.67 -11.48
C SER A 102 -12.80 -16.45 -9.97
N PRO A 103 -13.95 -16.37 -9.25
CA PRO A 103 -13.97 -16.05 -7.81
C PRO A 103 -13.29 -17.08 -6.90
N LYS A 104 -13.05 -18.30 -7.42
CA LYS A 104 -12.31 -19.37 -6.73
C LYS A 104 -10.87 -19.52 -7.26
N GLY A 105 -10.41 -18.63 -8.13
CA GLY A 105 -9.06 -18.67 -8.66
C GLY A 105 -8.02 -18.28 -7.61
N ASN A 106 -6.81 -18.81 -7.74
CA ASN A 106 -5.68 -18.46 -6.89
C ASN A 106 -5.09 -17.13 -7.36
N HIS A 107 -5.65 -16.01 -6.89
CA HIS A 107 -5.28 -14.66 -7.37
C HIS A 107 -4.40 -13.85 -6.41
N ASN A 108 -3.72 -14.48 -5.43
CA ASN A 108 -2.99 -13.75 -4.36
C ASN A 108 -3.84 -12.62 -3.77
N SER A 109 -5.04 -12.97 -3.32
CA SER A 109 -6.04 -12.05 -2.80
C SER A 109 -6.56 -12.57 -1.45
N THR A 110 -7.36 -11.80 -0.73
CA THR A 110 -7.89 -12.25 0.57
C THR A 110 -8.91 -13.38 0.42
N GLY A 111 -9.52 -13.53 -0.75
CA GLY A 111 -10.65 -14.43 -0.96
C GLY A 111 -11.99 -13.81 -0.55
N ASP A 112 -11.99 -12.61 0.04
CA ASP A 112 -13.15 -11.72 0.04
C ASP A 112 -13.10 -10.82 -1.19
N MET A 113 -13.89 -11.20 -2.20
CA MET A 113 -13.96 -10.47 -3.46
C MET A 113 -14.42 -9.01 -3.28
N LYS A 114 -15.25 -8.68 -2.29
CA LYS A 114 -15.68 -7.29 -2.05
C LYS A 114 -14.50 -6.45 -1.59
N SER A 115 -13.75 -6.95 -0.61
CA SER A 115 -12.58 -6.27 -0.08
C SER A 115 -11.50 -6.09 -1.13
N ASP A 116 -11.20 -7.17 -1.87
CA ASP A 116 -10.19 -7.17 -2.92
C ASP A 116 -10.53 -6.17 -4.03
N LEU A 117 -11.77 -6.19 -4.54
CA LEU A 117 -12.22 -5.25 -5.58
C LEU A 117 -12.17 -3.80 -5.11
N ARG A 118 -12.63 -3.50 -3.89
CA ARG A 118 -12.56 -2.14 -3.34
C ARG A 118 -11.12 -1.67 -3.20
N THR A 119 -10.25 -2.52 -2.66
CA THR A 119 -8.82 -2.21 -2.49
C THR A 119 -8.15 -1.89 -3.82
N TRP A 120 -8.35 -2.71 -4.85
CA TRP A 120 -7.70 -2.52 -6.14
C TRP A 120 -8.29 -1.34 -6.92
N LEU A 121 -9.61 -1.14 -6.91
CA LEU A 121 -10.23 0.02 -7.56
C LEU A 121 -9.86 1.34 -6.89
N SER A 122 -9.78 1.37 -5.55
CA SER A 122 -9.29 2.54 -4.81
C SER A 122 -7.81 2.81 -5.13
N ALA A 123 -6.99 1.75 -5.26
CA ALA A 123 -5.60 1.91 -5.67
C ALA A 123 -5.46 2.49 -7.09
N VAL A 124 -6.29 2.04 -8.04
CA VAL A 124 -6.34 2.60 -9.40
C VAL A 124 -6.71 4.09 -9.36
N LEU A 125 -7.73 4.46 -8.59
CA LEU A 125 -8.13 5.86 -8.44
C LEU A 125 -6.99 6.71 -7.85
N ALA A 126 -6.36 6.23 -6.78
CA ALA A 126 -5.21 6.90 -6.16
C ALA A 126 -4.01 7.02 -7.10
N ASN A 127 -3.73 6.01 -7.94
CA ASN A 127 -2.65 6.07 -8.94
C ASN A 127 -2.92 7.14 -10.00
N VAL A 128 -4.14 7.16 -10.56
CA VAL A 128 -4.55 8.16 -11.56
C VAL A 128 -4.50 9.57 -10.97
N GLU A 129 -4.90 9.75 -9.71
CA GLU A 129 -4.82 11.04 -9.02
C GLU A 129 -3.37 11.42 -8.68
N THR A 130 -2.52 10.48 -8.28
CA THR A 130 -1.09 10.77 -8.04
C THR A 130 -0.40 11.26 -9.32
N CYS A 131 -0.78 10.71 -10.47
CA CYS A 131 -0.31 11.17 -11.77
C CYS A 131 -0.69 12.65 -12.00
N THR A 132 -1.94 13.05 -11.74
CA THR A 132 -2.34 14.46 -11.90
C THR A 132 -1.75 15.38 -10.85
N ASP A 133 -1.71 14.95 -9.58
CA ASP A 133 -1.18 15.71 -8.46
C ASP A 133 0.31 16.06 -8.68
N SER A 134 1.08 15.14 -9.28
CA SER A 134 2.50 15.39 -9.60
C SER A 134 2.69 16.60 -10.54
N PHE A 135 1.77 16.84 -11.49
CA PHE A 135 1.81 18.02 -12.35
C PHE A 135 1.45 19.28 -11.57
N GLU A 136 0.40 19.23 -10.74
CA GLU A 136 -0.04 20.36 -9.92
C GLU A 136 1.06 20.81 -8.94
N ASP A 137 1.72 19.86 -8.26
CA ASP A 137 2.80 20.10 -7.31
C ASP A 137 4.01 20.81 -7.97
N THR A 138 4.22 20.56 -9.26
CA THR A 138 5.28 21.19 -10.06
C THR A 138 4.82 22.45 -10.80
N LYS A 139 3.58 22.91 -10.58
CA LYS A 139 2.94 24.04 -11.29
C LYS A 139 2.95 23.86 -12.81
N ARG A 140 2.96 22.61 -13.27
CA ARG A 140 2.81 22.22 -14.67
C ARG A 140 1.37 21.77 -14.90
N ASN A 141 0.91 21.82 -16.14
CA ASN A 141 -0.43 21.38 -16.49
C ASN A 141 -0.36 20.17 -17.42
N VAL A 142 -1.21 19.19 -17.14
CA VAL A 142 -1.51 18.12 -18.08
C VAL A 142 -2.24 18.75 -19.28
N LYS A 143 -1.93 18.32 -20.52
CA LYS A 143 -2.66 18.84 -21.69
C LYS A 143 -4.16 18.58 -21.57
N GLY A 144 -4.97 19.54 -22.01
CA GLY A 144 -6.43 19.51 -21.81
C GLY A 144 -7.10 18.21 -22.26
N SER A 145 -6.70 17.65 -23.41
CA SER A 145 -7.25 16.38 -23.90
C SER A 145 -6.90 15.18 -23.02
N ILE A 146 -5.70 15.16 -22.42
CA ILE A 146 -5.28 14.13 -21.46
C ILE A 146 -6.05 14.30 -20.16
N ALA A 147 -6.15 15.54 -19.66
CA ALA A 147 -6.88 15.85 -18.43
C ALA A 147 -8.36 15.42 -18.51
N THR A 148 -9.05 15.73 -19.61
CA THR A 148 -10.44 15.30 -19.84
C THR A 148 -10.58 13.78 -19.77
N LYS A 149 -9.69 13.02 -20.41
CA LYS A 149 -9.77 11.55 -20.40
C LYS A 149 -9.46 10.96 -19.02
N ILE A 150 -8.53 11.56 -18.30
CA ILE A 150 -8.25 11.20 -16.91
C ILE A 150 -9.49 11.44 -16.04
N ASP A 151 -10.17 12.57 -16.18
CA ASP A 151 -11.36 12.89 -15.39
C ASP A 151 -12.55 11.98 -15.71
N GLU A 152 -12.74 11.62 -16.99
CA GLU A 152 -13.68 10.57 -17.40
C GLU A 152 -13.38 9.23 -16.69
N ALA A 153 -12.12 8.81 -16.65
CA ALA A 153 -11.70 7.59 -15.99
C ALA A 153 -11.92 7.64 -14.46
N LYS A 154 -11.57 8.75 -13.80
CA LYS A 154 -11.83 8.96 -12.36
C LYS A 154 -13.32 8.85 -12.03
N SER A 155 -14.18 9.47 -12.82
CA SER A 155 -15.64 9.41 -12.65
C SER A 155 -16.18 7.98 -12.73
N LEU A 156 -15.72 7.22 -13.75
CA LEU A 156 -16.08 5.80 -13.89
C LEU A 156 -15.55 4.93 -12.75
N LEU A 157 -14.35 5.21 -12.23
CA LEU A 157 -13.78 4.51 -11.08
C LEU A 157 -14.59 4.74 -9.80
N GLN A 158 -15.02 5.98 -9.56
CA GLN A 158 -15.90 6.30 -8.44
C GLN A 158 -17.24 5.56 -8.56
N ASP A 159 -17.85 5.53 -9.75
CA ASP A 159 -19.05 4.75 -10.01
C ASP A 159 -18.83 3.25 -9.74
N LEU A 160 -17.73 2.67 -10.24
CA LEU A 160 -17.36 1.28 -9.97
C LEU A 160 -17.25 0.97 -8.47
N LEU A 161 -16.67 1.88 -7.68
CA LEU A 161 -16.57 1.70 -6.22
C LEU A 161 -17.94 1.64 -5.54
N THR A 162 -18.96 2.34 -6.05
CA THR A 162 -20.35 2.25 -5.54
C THR A 162 -21.06 0.96 -5.98
N GLN A 163 -20.61 0.36 -7.08
CA GLN A 163 -21.14 -0.91 -7.57
C GLN A 163 -20.64 -2.10 -6.75
N VAL A 164 -19.56 -1.96 -5.99
CA VAL A 164 -19.10 -2.99 -5.03
C VAL A 164 -19.80 -2.77 -3.70
N LYS A 165 -20.42 -3.83 -3.17
CA LYS A 165 -21.10 -3.76 -1.86
C LYS A 165 -20.09 -3.33 -0.78
N PRO A 166 -20.49 -2.49 0.18
CA PRO A 166 -19.61 -2.12 1.29
C PRO A 166 -19.20 -3.37 2.06
N SER A 167 -18.01 -3.36 2.63
CA SER A 167 -17.65 -4.35 3.65
C SER A 167 -18.54 -4.06 4.86
N LEU A 168 -19.58 -4.86 5.07
CA LEU A 168 -20.33 -4.81 6.31
C LEU A 168 -19.39 -5.30 7.40
N ASN A 169 -19.27 -4.54 8.49
CA ASN A 169 -18.74 -5.02 9.77
C ASN A 169 -19.69 -6.10 10.31
N ASP A 170 -19.77 -7.23 9.62
CA ASP A 170 -20.57 -8.36 10.07
C ASP A 170 -19.80 -8.95 11.25
N LEU A 171 -20.22 -8.60 12.47
CA LEU A 171 -19.74 -9.07 13.77
C LEU A 171 -19.94 -10.60 13.97
N SER A 172 -20.11 -11.35 12.89
CA SER A 172 -20.24 -12.79 12.87
C SER A 172 -18.86 -13.43 12.76
N MET A 173 -18.21 -13.60 13.91
CA MET A 173 -17.15 -14.59 14.09
C MET A 173 -17.70 -16.00 13.78
N SER A 174 -17.75 -16.38 12.50
CA SER A 174 -17.84 -17.79 12.13
C SER A 174 -16.42 -18.36 12.09
N SER A 175 -16.12 -19.15 13.13
CA SER A 175 -14.83 -19.76 13.46
C SER A 175 -14.40 -20.87 12.50
N ARG A 176 -14.36 -20.61 11.19
CA ARG A 176 -13.69 -21.46 10.19
C ARG A 176 -13.05 -20.63 9.08
N SER A 177 -11.99 -19.89 9.40
CA SER A 177 -11.14 -19.25 8.40
C SER A 177 -10.44 -20.32 7.56
N LYS A 178 -10.97 -20.58 6.36
CA LYS A 178 -10.20 -21.23 5.30
C LYS A 178 -9.20 -20.19 4.81
N PHE A 179 -7.90 -20.43 5.03
CA PHE A 179 -6.84 -19.60 4.46
C PHE A 179 -6.97 -19.50 2.94
N PRO A 180 -6.60 -18.37 2.32
CA PRO A 180 -6.53 -18.27 0.86
C PRO A 180 -5.67 -19.39 0.27
N SER A 181 -6.02 -19.91 -0.88
CA SER A 181 -5.38 -21.09 -1.49
C SER A 181 -3.92 -20.90 -1.92
N TRP A 182 -3.47 -19.65 -2.09
CA TRP A 182 -2.08 -19.29 -2.39
C TRP A 182 -1.17 -19.29 -1.15
N VAL A 183 -1.78 -19.37 0.02
CA VAL A 183 -1.09 -19.35 1.29
C VAL A 183 -0.63 -20.78 1.64
N GLU A 184 0.65 -21.06 1.47
CA GLU A 184 1.19 -22.38 1.78
C GLU A 184 1.30 -22.62 3.30
N GLN A 185 1.10 -23.87 3.71
CA GLN A 185 1.35 -24.32 5.09
C GLN A 185 2.81 -24.13 5.52
N ARG A 186 3.74 -23.99 4.56
CA ARG A 186 5.19 -23.80 4.77
C ARG A 186 5.53 -22.38 5.24
N ASP A 187 4.70 -21.38 4.92
CA ASP A 187 4.92 -20.00 5.37
C ASP A 187 4.72 -19.85 6.89
N LYS A 188 3.99 -20.79 7.53
CA LYS A 188 3.69 -20.80 8.97
C LYS A 188 4.91 -20.90 9.89
N LYS A 189 6.10 -21.22 9.36
CA LYS A 189 7.35 -21.41 10.13
C LYS A 189 8.52 -20.55 9.62
N LEU A 190 8.26 -19.36 9.08
CA LEU A 190 9.32 -18.50 8.55
C LEU A 190 10.05 -17.63 9.61
N LEU A 191 9.80 -17.83 10.90
CA LEU A 191 10.27 -16.93 11.96
C LEU A 191 11.24 -17.51 12.99
N GLY A 192 11.75 -18.72 12.77
CA GLY A 192 13.02 -19.12 13.36
C GLY A 192 14.12 -18.74 12.38
N ARG A 193 15.17 -18.02 12.82
CA ARG A 193 16.41 -17.82 12.03
C ARG A 193 16.95 -19.16 11.46
N GLU A 194 16.61 -20.28 12.10
CA GLU A 194 16.85 -21.62 11.61
C GLU A 194 15.69 -22.13 10.75
N GLY A 195 15.86 -22.14 9.42
CA GLY A 195 15.03 -23.00 8.54
C GLY A 195 14.43 -22.35 7.30
N VAL A 196 14.50 -21.03 7.11
CA VAL A 196 14.08 -20.42 5.83
C VAL A 196 15.17 -20.60 4.80
N ARG A 197 14.98 -21.56 3.87
CA ARG A 197 15.91 -21.75 2.76
C ARG A 197 15.76 -20.61 1.75
N ALA A 198 16.78 -19.77 1.65
CA ALA A 198 16.85 -18.72 0.63
C ALA A 198 16.90 -19.32 -0.79
N ASN A 199 16.16 -18.72 -1.73
CA ASN A 199 16.24 -19.03 -3.15
C ASN A 199 17.42 -18.32 -3.82
N ALA A 200 17.76 -17.12 -3.34
CA ALA A 200 18.92 -16.35 -3.76
C ALA A 200 19.57 -15.67 -2.55
N VAL A 201 20.89 -15.51 -2.60
CA VAL A 201 21.67 -14.78 -1.61
C VAL A 201 22.33 -13.57 -2.27
N VAL A 202 22.16 -12.39 -1.69
CA VAL A 202 22.84 -11.16 -2.08
C VAL A 202 23.92 -10.88 -1.03
N ALA A 203 25.14 -10.62 -1.48
CA ALA A 203 26.24 -10.24 -0.60
C ALA A 203 27.17 -9.27 -1.30
N VAL A 204 27.31 -8.06 -0.74
CA VAL A 204 28.19 -7.02 -1.29
C VAL A 204 29.67 -7.43 -1.35
N ASP A 205 30.09 -8.38 -0.50
CA ASP A 205 31.44 -8.95 -0.47
C ASP A 205 31.71 -10.03 -1.53
N GLY A 206 30.71 -10.36 -2.37
CA GLY A 206 30.82 -11.38 -3.42
C GLY A 206 30.62 -12.82 -2.94
N SER A 207 30.30 -13.06 -1.66
CA SER A 207 30.07 -14.40 -1.10
C SER A 207 28.68 -14.99 -1.38
N GLY A 208 27.82 -14.26 -2.12
CA GLY A 208 26.45 -14.64 -2.48
C GLY A 208 26.31 -15.01 -3.95
N ASN A 209 25.06 -15.21 -4.40
CA ASN A 209 24.74 -15.39 -5.81
C ASN A 209 24.82 -14.07 -6.60
N PHE A 210 24.52 -12.96 -5.93
CA PHE A 210 24.50 -11.61 -6.50
C PHE A 210 25.20 -10.63 -5.57
N THR A 211 25.72 -9.52 -6.12
CA THR A 211 26.27 -8.40 -5.34
C THR A 211 25.30 -7.22 -5.21
N LYS A 212 24.25 -7.19 -6.04
CA LYS A 212 23.19 -6.15 -6.04
C LYS A 212 21.84 -6.79 -5.76
N VAL A 213 20.97 -6.10 -5.02
CA VAL A 213 19.62 -6.57 -4.70
C VAL A 213 18.76 -6.62 -5.97
N MET A 214 18.86 -5.63 -6.86
CA MET A 214 18.05 -5.61 -8.07
C MET A 214 18.33 -6.79 -9.02
N ASP A 215 19.57 -7.30 -9.06
CA ASP A 215 19.92 -8.47 -9.88
C ASP A 215 19.21 -9.74 -9.36
N ALA A 216 19.11 -9.91 -8.03
CA ALA A 216 18.35 -11.00 -7.42
C ALA A 216 16.84 -10.87 -7.66
N VAL A 217 16.30 -9.64 -7.64
CA VAL A 217 14.90 -9.36 -8.00
C VAL A 217 14.62 -9.75 -9.44
N ASN A 218 15.50 -9.37 -10.36
CA ASN A 218 15.37 -9.69 -11.79
C ASN A 218 15.38 -11.20 -12.05
N ALA A 219 16.21 -11.95 -11.31
CA ALA A 219 16.30 -13.39 -11.42
C ALA A 219 15.11 -14.18 -10.82
N ALA A 220 14.31 -13.54 -9.95
CA ALA A 220 13.14 -14.17 -9.36
C ALA A 220 12.04 -14.41 -10.42
N PRO A 221 11.25 -15.49 -10.33
CA PRO A 221 10.17 -15.77 -11.28
C PRO A 221 9.04 -14.75 -11.20
N ASP A 222 8.49 -14.40 -12.35
CA ASP A 222 7.30 -13.55 -12.44
C ASP A 222 6.05 -14.32 -12.04
N LYS A 223 5.11 -13.62 -11.38
CA LYS A 223 3.78 -14.07 -11.00
C LYS A 223 3.80 -15.39 -10.23
N SER A 224 4.85 -15.59 -9.44
CA SER A 224 5.03 -16.80 -8.64
C SER A 224 3.95 -16.88 -7.57
N MET A 225 3.24 -18.01 -7.55
CA MET A 225 2.30 -18.34 -6.47
C MET A 225 3.00 -18.92 -5.24
N ILE A 226 4.30 -19.20 -5.36
CA ILE A 226 5.15 -19.70 -4.28
C ILE A 226 6.07 -18.57 -3.85
N ARG A 227 6.28 -18.44 -2.53
CA ARG A 227 7.18 -17.44 -1.97
C ARG A 227 8.62 -17.64 -2.46
N TYR A 228 9.23 -16.58 -2.97
CA TYR A 228 10.63 -16.56 -3.39
C TYR A 228 11.45 -15.69 -2.43
N VAL A 229 12.36 -16.31 -1.70
CA VAL A 229 13.12 -15.70 -0.61
C VAL A 229 14.50 -15.25 -1.10
N ILE A 230 14.77 -13.96 -0.96
CA ILE A 230 16.08 -13.35 -1.18
C ILE A 230 16.68 -13.02 0.20
N HIS A 231 17.80 -13.68 0.54
CA HIS A 231 18.57 -13.35 1.73
C HIS A 231 19.62 -12.30 1.38
N ILE A 232 19.58 -11.15 2.03
CA ILE A 232 20.48 -10.02 1.81
C ILE A 232 21.43 -9.95 3.01
N LYS A 233 22.65 -10.44 2.83
CA LYS A 233 23.66 -10.43 3.89
C LYS A 233 23.96 -9.02 4.37
N LYS A 234 24.51 -8.91 5.58
CA LYS A 234 25.00 -7.66 6.16
C LYS A 234 25.84 -6.86 5.16
N GLY A 235 25.66 -5.54 5.17
CA GLY A 235 26.30 -4.64 4.23
C GLY A 235 25.45 -3.41 3.95
N VAL A 236 26.08 -2.42 3.32
CA VAL A 236 25.43 -1.23 2.81
C VAL A 236 25.32 -1.35 1.29
N TYR A 237 24.10 -1.39 0.78
CA TYR A 237 23.77 -1.53 -0.63
C TYR A 237 23.29 -0.18 -1.15
N ILE A 238 24.15 0.51 -1.92
CA ILE A 238 23.85 1.82 -2.49
C ILE A 238 23.15 1.61 -3.85
N GLU A 239 21.83 1.51 -3.83
CA GLU A 239 21.00 1.25 -5.01
C GLU A 239 19.57 1.73 -4.82
N ASN A 240 18.96 2.21 -5.91
CA ASN A 240 17.52 2.40 -6.00
C ASN A 240 16.89 1.11 -6.55
N VAL A 241 16.07 0.43 -5.75
CA VAL A 241 15.44 -0.85 -6.10
C VAL A 241 13.95 -0.63 -6.32
N VAL A 242 13.44 -1.00 -7.50
CA VAL A 242 12.00 -0.94 -7.79
C VAL A 242 11.51 -2.32 -8.23
N ILE A 243 10.75 -2.98 -7.35
CA ILE A 243 10.12 -4.26 -7.64
C ILE A 243 8.88 -4.02 -8.49
N GLY A 244 8.90 -4.57 -9.71
CA GLY A 244 7.79 -4.51 -10.67
C GLY A 244 6.53 -5.24 -10.22
N MET A 245 5.41 -4.95 -10.89
CA MET A 245 4.08 -5.48 -10.57
C MET A 245 3.95 -6.98 -10.84
N GLU A 246 4.82 -7.50 -11.70
CA GLU A 246 4.94 -8.91 -12.05
C GLU A 246 5.60 -9.76 -10.96
N LYS A 247 6.41 -9.18 -10.07
CA LYS A 247 7.16 -9.94 -9.05
C LYS A 247 6.32 -10.20 -7.79
N TRP A 248 5.50 -11.26 -7.81
CA TRP A 248 4.62 -11.61 -6.69
C TRP A 248 5.34 -12.45 -5.63
N ASN A 249 4.88 -12.35 -4.38
CA ASN A 249 5.31 -13.19 -3.25
C ASN A 249 6.85 -13.18 -3.02
N LEU A 250 7.50 -12.07 -3.32
CA LEU A 250 8.90 -11.87 -2.96
C LEU A 250 9.03 -11.64 -1.45
N MET A 251 9.97 -12.34 -0.82
CA MET A 251 10.38 -12.10 0.55
C MET A 251 11.85 -11.71 0.58
N MET A 252 12.17 -10.59 1.21
CA MET A 252 13.54 -10.16 1.48
C MET A 252 13.84 -10.27 2.97
N ILE A 253 14.93 -10.94 3.31
CA ILE A 253 15.36 -11.11 4.70
C ILE A 253 16.79 -10.59 4.81
N GLY A 254 17.05 -9.64 5.72
CA GLY A 254 18.40 -9.20 6.05
C GLY A 254 19.00 -9.94 7.23
N ASP A 255 20.27 -9.65 7.54
CA ASP A 255 20.94 -10.18 8.73
C ASP A 255 20.57 -9.43 10.03
N GLY A 256 19.80 -8.36 9.91
CA GLY A 256 19.37 -7.49 11.01
C GLY A 256 19.13 -6.06 10.52
N MET A 257 18.16 -5.37 11.14
CA MET A 257 17.83 -3.98 10.82
C MET A 257 19.05 -3.05 10.85
N ASP A 258 19.98 -3.26 11.80
CA ASP A 258 21.20 -2.44 11.93
C ASP A 258 22.39 -3.01 11.13
N ALA A 259 22.22 -4.12 10.40
CA ALA A 259 23.29 -4.84 9.71
C ALA A 259 23.15 -4.83 8.18
N THR A 260 21.93 -4.85 7.66
CA THR A 260 21.63 -4.84 6.22
C THR A 260 20.89 -3.55 5.87
N VAL A 261 21.53 -2.67 5.11
CA VAL A 261 20.98 -1.34 4.75
C VAL A 261 20.95 -1.18 3.24
N ILE A 262 19.77 -0.87 2.68
CA ILE A 262 19.60 -0.43 1.29
C ILE A 262 19.40 1.09 1.32
N THR A 263 20.30 1.83 0.67
CA THR A 263 20.36 3.30 0.78
C THR A 263 20.42 3.99 -0.58
N GLY A 264 19.79 5.16 -0.65
CA GLY A 264 19.78 6.07 -1.79
C GLY A 264 19.65 7.52 -1.32
N ASN A 265 19.61 8.47 -2.26
CA ASN A 265 19.56 9.90 -1.93
C ASN A 265 18.78 10.74 -2.96
N LEU A 266 17.90 10.11 -3.73
CA LEU A 266 17.05 10.83 -4.68
C LEU A 266 16.07 11.72 -3.91
N SER A 267 15.78 12.88 -4.47
CA SER A 267 14.86 13.87 -3.90
C SER A 267 14.22 14.72 -4.99
N VAL A 268 13.17 15.46 -4.66
CA VAL A 268 12.53 16.36 -5.64
C VAL A 268 13.43 17.50 -6.08
N ASN A 269 14.40 17.90 -5.24
CA ASN A 269 15.35 18.97 -5.55
C ASN A 269 16.25 18.65 -6.75
N VAL A 270 16.39 17.36 -7.10
CA VAL A 270 17.12 16.89 -8.29
C VAL A 270 16.17 16.49 -9.43
N SER A 271 15.04 17.19 -9.56
CA SER A 271 14.05 17.07 -10.67
C SER A 271 13.35 15.71 -10.79
N PHE A 272 13.22 14.97 -9.69
CA PHE A 272 12.34 13.81 -9.59
C PHE A 272 10.97 14.20 -9.02
N THR A 273 9.94 13.42 -9.33
CA THR A 273 8.68 13.48 -8.59
C THR A 273 8.84 12.71 -7.27
N THR A 274 8.08 13.06 -6.23
CA THR A 274 8.10 12.32 -4.95
C THR A 274 7.92 10.81 -5.14
N PHE A 275 7.06 10.39 -6.06
CA PHE A 275 6.84 8.97 -6.36
C PHE A 275 8.13 8.23 -6.80
N ARG A 276 9.00 8.92 -7.55
CA ARG A 276 10.26 8.37 -8.11
C ARG A 276 11.49 8.63 -7.22
N THR A 277 11.37 9.31 -6.09
CA THR A 277 12.50 9.50 -5.16
C THR A 277 12.76 8.28 -4.26
N ALA A 278 11.86 7.29 -4.28
CA ALA A 278 11.97 6.10 -3.46
C ALA A 278 13.31 5.37 -3.65
N THR A 279 14.05 5.19 -2.55
CA THR A 279 15.21 4.28 -2.50
C THR A 279 14.75 2.85 -2.76
N PHE A 280 13.68 2.41 -2.09
CA PHE A 280 13.06 1.12 -2.33
C PHE A 280 11.58 1.30 -2.67
N GLY A 281 11.16 0.84 -3.84
CA GLY A 281 9.77 0.83 -4.29
C GLY A 281 9.28 -0.60 -4.51
N VAL A 282 8.09 -0.94 -4.01
CA VAL A 282 7.50 -2.25 -4.25
C VAL A 282 6.07 -2.16 -4.78
N ASN A 283 5.86 -2.79 -5.93
CA ASN A 283 4.56 -2.83 -6.61
C ASN A 283 3.93 -4.24 -6.58
N GLY A 284 4.74 -5.29 -6.74
CA GLY A 284 4.26 -6.67 -6.74
C GLY A 284 3.63 -7.08 -5.40
N ARG A 285 2.47 -7.75 -5.46
CA ARG A 285 1.65 -8.16 -4.30
C ARG A 285 2.29 -9.26 -3.43
N GLY A 286 1.88 -9.30 -2.16
CA GLY A 286 2.33 -10.31 -1.19
C GLY A 286 3.79 -10.15 -0.80
N PHE A 287 4.35 -8.94 -0.93
CA PHE A 287 5.74 -8.67 -0.60
C PHE A 287 5.98 -8.72 0.91
N ILE A 288 7.13 -9.26 1.31
CA ILE A 288 7.55 -9.24 2.72
C ILE A 288 9.00 -8.78 2.81
N ALA A 289 9.26 -7.81 3.69
CA ALA A 289 10.61 -7.48 4.13
C ALA A 289 10.78 -7.80 5.62
N GLN A 290 11.93 -8.34 5.97
CA GLN A 290 12.28 -8.66 7.35
C GLN A 290 13.76 -8.34 7.65
N ASP A 291 14.02 -7.80 8.84
CA ASP A 291 15.38 -7.67 9.40
C ASP A 291 16.36 -6.87 8.51
N LEU A 292 15.91 -5.76 7.93
CA LEU A 292 16.75 -4.86 7.10
C LEU A 292 16.26 -3.41 7.17
N THR A 293 17.07 -2.48 6.66
CA THR A 293 16.77 -1.04 6.64
C THR A 293 16.68 -0.50 5.22
N PHE A 294 15.70 0.38 5.00
CA PHE A 294 15.58 1.25 3.84
C PHE A 294 15.89 2.69 4.26
N GLU A 295 16.83 3.35 3.59
CA GLU A 295 17.28 4.69 3.95
C GLU A 295 17.28 5.65 2.74
N ASN A 296 16.86 6.89 2.98
CA ASN A 296 17.12 7.99 2.06
C ASN A 296 17.94 9.08 2.75
N THR A 297 19.16 9.30 2.27
CA THR A 297 20.14 10.22 2.88
C THR A 297 20.14 11.62 2.25
N ALA A 298 19.12 12.01 1.47
CA ALA A 298 19.07 13.32 0.82
C ALA A 298 19.12 14.48 1.84
N GLY A 299 18.54 14.30 3.03
CA GLY A 299 18.54 15.32 4.08
C GLY A 299 17.42 16.36 3.97
N PRO A 300 17.21 17.18 5.00
CA PRO A 300 16.03 18.04 5.14
C PRO A 300 16.03 19.24 4.18
N ASN A 301 17.20 19.62 3.64
CA ASN A 301 17.33 20.69 2.64
C ASN A 301 16.84 20.28 1.24
N ASN A 302 16.63 18.98 1.00
CA ASN A 302 16.29 18.46 -0.31
C ASN A 302 14.78 18.16 -0.47
N HIS A 303 13.97 18.61 0.49
CA HIS A 303 12.52 18.42 0.52
C HIS A 303 12.13 16.93 0.46
N GLN A 304 11.09 16.57 -0.28
CA GLN A 304 10.56 15.20 -0.34
C GLN A 304 11.61 14.20 -0.87
N ALA A 305 11.91 13.17 -0.07
CA ALA A 305 12.89 12.14 -0.38
C ALA A 305 12.51 10.81 0.27
N VAL A 306 11.91 9.92 -0.52
CA VAL A 306 11.28 8.69 -0.01
C VAL A 306 12.34 7.60 0.23
N ALA A 307 12.32 6.98 1.41
CA ALA A 307 13.13 5.80 1.71
C ALA A 307 12.44 4.52 1.23
N LEU A 308 11.16 4.36 1.58
CA LEU A 308 10.34 3.22 1.19
C LEU A 308 9.01 3.69 0.57
N ARG A 309 8.68 3.17 -0.62
CA ARG A 309 7.34 3.28 -1.22
C ARG A 309 6.73 1.89 -1.37
N SER A 310 5.49 1.71 -0.89
CA SER A 310 4.73 0.48 -1.11
C SER A 310 3.39 0.74 -1.80
N ASN A 311 3.22 0.08 -2.94
CA ASN A 311 1.97 -0.12 -3.70
C ASN A 311 1.49 -1.58 -3.59
N SER A 312 2.17 -2.39 -2.79
CA SER A 312 1.98 -3.83 -2.72
C SER A 312 0.82 -4.18 -1.80
N ASP A 313 -0.23 -4.77 -2.38
CA ASP A 313 -1.33 -5.31 -1.61
C ASP A 313 -0.90 -6.55 -0.81
N LEU A 314 -1.37 -6.64 0.42
CA LEU A 314 -1.01 -7.67 1.40
C LEU A 314 0.51 -7.70 1.70
N SER A 315 1.13 -6.52 1.77
CA SER A 315 2.56 -6.40 2.08
C SER A 315 2.83 -6.34 3.58
N ILE A 316 3.98 -6.91 3.99
CA ILE A 316 4.44 -6.94 5.38
C ILE A 316 5.86 -6.40 5.50
N PHE A 317 6.08 -5.59 6.51
CA PHE A 317 7.40 -5.13 6.93
C PHE A 317 7.57 -5.50 8.40
N PHE A 318 8.53 -6.38 8.71
CA PHE A 318 8.72 -6.92 10.05
C PHE A 318 10.14 -6.72 10.55
N ARG A 319 10.31 -5.94 11.63
CA ARG A 319 11.64 -5.53 12.13
C ARG A 319 12.48 -4.83 11.06
N CYS A 320 11.84 -3.89 10.35
CA CYS A 320 12.50 -3.07 9.34
C CYS A 320 12.77 -1.65 9.85
N GLY A 321 13.88 -1.07 9.39
CA GLY A 321 14.18 0.35 9.56
C GLY A 321 13.73 1.13 8.33
N ILE A 322 13.06 2.26 8.52
CA ILE A 322 12.69 3.18 7.44
C ILE A 322 13.12 4.59 7.87
N TYR A 323 14.22 5.07 7.28
CA TYR A 323 14.87 6.29 7.74
C TYR A 323 14.98 7.32 6.61
N GLY A 324 14.51 8.53 6.88
CA GLY A 324 14.66 9.69 6.02
C GLY A 324 14.42 10.99 6.79
N TYR A 325 14.00 12.03 6.08
CA TYR A 325 13.54 13.30 6.64
C TYR A 325 12.10 13.54 6.21
N GLN A 326 11.88 14.39 5.21
CA GLN A 326 10.56 14.63 4.65
C GLN A 326 10.14 13.46 3.75
N ASP A 327 8.90 12.98 3.92
CA ASP A 327 8.28 11.92 3.10
C ASP A 327 8.98 10.54 3.18
N SER A 328 9.52 10.17 4.36
CA SER A 328 10.34 8.96 4.54
C SER A 328 9.64 7.65 4.10
N LEU A 329 8.38 7.45 4.49
CA LEU A 329 7.56 6.30 4.15
C LEU A 329 6.35 6.72 3.31
N TYR A 330 6.34 6.31 2.05
CA TYR A 330 5.20 6.44 1.16
C TYR A 330 4.37 5.15 1.16
N ALA A 331 3.44 5.03 2.12
CA ALA A 331 2.41 4.01 2.14
C ALA A 331 1.34 4.34 1.07
N HIS A 332 1.73 4.18 -0.21
CA HIS A 332 1.02 4.75 -1.36
C HIS A 332 -0.41 4.22 -1.49
N THR A 333 -0.61 2.91 -1.62
CA THR A 333 -1.92 2.29 -1.85
C THR A 333 -2.02 0.87 -1.27
N SER A 334 -3.24 0.31 -1.28
CA SER A 334 -3.54 -1.08 -0.91
C SER A 334 -3.34 -1.42 0.57
N ARG A 335 -3.48 -2.72 0.93
CA ARG A 335 -3.41 -3.17 2.33
C ARG A 335 -1.98 -3.48 2.75
N GLN A 336 -1.53 -2.92 3.86
CA GLN A 336 -0.15 -3.05 4.34
C GLN A 336 -0.10 -3.27 5.85
N PHE A 337 0.92 -4.00 6.33
CA PHE A 337 1.15 -4.23 7.74
C PHE A 337 2.62 -4.01 8.13
N TYR A 338 2.85 -3.14 9.12
CA TYR A 338 4.18 -2.85 9.65
C TYR A 338 4.22 -3.32 11.10
N ARG A 339 5.15 -4.23 11.41
CA ARG A 339 5.30 -4.83 12.74
C ARG A 339 6.72 -4.61 13.25
N GLU A 340 6.85 -4.11 14.48
CA GLU A 340 8.17 -3.95 15.13
C GLU A 340 9.18 -3.15 14.30
N CYS A 341 8.69 -2.23 13.47
CA CYS A 341 9.53 -1.38 12.64
C CYS A 341 10.00 -0.15 13.41
N LYS A 342 11.14 0.42 13.00
CA LYS A 342 11.58 1.76 13.39
C LYS A 342 11.41 2.70 12.20
N ILE A 343 10.66 3.78 12.36
CA ILE A 343 10.37 4.73 11.29
C ILE A 343 10.72 6.12 11.79
N SER A 344 11.57 6.86 11.07
CA SER A 344 11.98 8.21 11.47
C SER A 344 11.90 9.23 10.35
N GLY A 345 11.53 10.46 10.68
CA GLY A 345 11.56 11.58 9.74
C GLY A 345 11.10 12.91 10.35
N THR A 346 10.81 13.89 9.50
CA THR A 346 10.44 15.26 9.92
C THR A 346 9.04 15.64 9.48
N VAL A 347 8.88 16.05 8.22
CA VAL A 347 7.61 16.50 7.62
C VAL A 347 6.96 15.34 6.89
N ASP A 348 5.69 15.07 7.22
CA ASP A 348 4.83 14.10 6.54
C ASP A 348 5.49 12.73 6.35
N PHE A 349 6.30 12.31 7.32
CA PHE A 349 7.24 11.23 7.08
C PHE A 349 6.58 9.84 6.99
N ILE A 350 5.28 9.73 7.28
CA ILE A 350 4.41 8.61 6.91
C ILE A 350 3.21 9.18 6.14
N PHE A 351 3.15 8.97 4.83
CA PHE A 351 2.12 9.57 3.98
C PHE A 351 1.62 8.61 2.91
N GLY A 352 0.48 8.94 2.31
CA GLY A 352 -0.15 8.16 1.24
C GLY A 352 -1.60 7.78 1.51
N ARG A 353 -2.07 6.76 0.79
CA ARG A 353 -3.48 6.35 0.68
C ARG A 353 -3.67 4.84 0.88
N ALA A 354 -2.69 4.18 1.48
CA ALA A 354 -2.84 2.79 1.88
C ALA A 354 -3.90 2.63 2.99
N THR A 355 -4.42 1.41 3.10
CA THR A 355 -5.11 0.91 4.28
C THR A 355 -4.08 0.16 5.11
N VAL A 356 -3.56 0.78 6.18
CA VAL A 356 -2.35 0.29 6.85
C VAL A 356 -2.46 0.32 8.36
N VAL A 357 -1.94 -0.75 8.97
CA VAL A 357 -1.71 -0.84 10.42
C VAL A 357 -0.21 -0.88 10.72
N PHE A 358 0.22 0.00 11.61
CA PHE A 358 1.51 -0.01 12.27
C PHE A 358 1.30 -0.57 13.69
N GLN A 359 1.90 -1.71 13.99
CA GLN A 359 1.73 -2.37 15.28
C GLN A 359 3.07 -2.59 15.98
N ASN A 360 3.15 -2.18 17.24
CA ASN A 360 4.37 -2.29 18.06
C ASN A 360 5.59 -1.64 17.40
N CYS A 361 5.39 -0.55 16.66
CA CYS A 361 6.45 0.17 15.96
C CYS A 361 7.00 1.31 16.82
N THR A 362 8.25 1.70 16.58
CA THR A 362 8.84 2.91 17.15
C THR A 362 8.86 3.99 16.07
N ILE A 363 8.19 5.10 16.34
CA ILE A 363 7.97 6.22 15.42
C ILE A 363 8.71 7.43 15.98
N LEU A 364 9.74 7.90 15.27
CA LEU A 364 10.72 8.86 15.77
C LEU A 364 10.70 10.15 14.96
N ALA A 365 10.28 11.25 15.59
CA ALA A 365 10.39 12.57 14.99
C ALA A 365 11.83 13.08 15.10
N ARG A 366 12.41 13.52 13.98
CA ARG A 366 13.80 13.99 13.90
C ARG A 366 13.91 15.50 13.95
N LYS A 367 15.13 16.00 14.16
CA LYS A 367 15.43 17.42 13.99
C LYS A 367 15.47 17.79 12.51
N GLY A 368 14.54 18.65 12.10
CA GLY A 368 14.48 19.22 10.77
C GLY A 368 15.23 20.55 10.64
N LEU A 369 14.79 21.37 9.67
CA LEU A 369 15.28 22.74 9.51
C LEU A 369 14.80 23.65 10.65
N GLU A 370 15.46 24.78 10.83
CA GLU A 370 15.03 25.79 11.81
C GLU A 370 13.59 26.22 11.53
N SER A 371 12.76 26.32 12.58
CA SER A 371 11.33 26.63 12.50
C SER A 371 10.46 25.64 11.72
N GLN A 372 11.02 24.53 11.20
CA GLN A 372 10.24 23.47 10.59
C GLN A 372 9.36 22.78 11.65
N LYS A 373 8.10 22.53 11.30
CA LYS A 373 7.18 21.74 12.11
C LYS A 373 7.24 20.31 11.62
N ASN A 374 7.35 19.36 12.53
CA ASN A 374 7.26 17.96 12.20
C ASN A 374 5.80 17.49 12.16
N THR A 375 5.49 16.62 11.22
CA THR A 375 4.18 15.96 11.08
C THR A 375 4.43 14.48 10.85
N ILE A 376 3.92 13.64 11.75
CA ILE A 376 4.10 12.19 11.63
C ILE A 376 3.35 11.66 10.42
N THR A 377 2.07 12.06 10.27
CA THR A 377 1.25 11.59 9.16
C THR A 377 0.76 12.68 8.21
N ALA A 378 0.63 12.30 6.94
CA ALA A 378 -0.14 13.03 5.93
C ALA A 378 -0.97 12.05 5.10
N GLN A 379 -2.10 11.60 5.68
CA GLN A 379 -2.97 10.63 5.02
C GLN A 379 -3.82 11.33 3.94
N GLY A 380 -3.89 10.72 2.76
CA GLY A 380 -4.36 11.36 1.52
C GLY A 380 -5.69 10.85 0.96
N GLU A 381 -6.59 10.31 1.78
CA GLU A 381 -7.91 9.87 1.28
C GLU A 381 -8.70 11.08 0.73
N LYS A 382 -9.17 10.97 -0.51
CA LYS A 382 -9.82 12.08 -1.23
C LYS A 382 -11.30 11.88 -1.45
N HIS A 383 -11.78 10.63 -1.43
CA HIS A 383 -13.20 10.31 -1.68
C HIS A 383 -13.79 9.45 -0.55
N LEU A 384 -15.02 9.76 -0.15
CA LEU A 384 -15.76 9.01 0.87
C LEU A 384 -16.06 7.55 0.47
N THR A 385 -16.02 7.24 -0.84
CA THR A 385 -16.25 5.90 -1.36
C THR A 385 -15.06 4.95 -1.14
N GLU A 386 -13.90 5.49 -0.79
CA GLU A 386 -12.71 4.73 -0.42
C GLU A 386 -12.78 4.28 1.05
N SER A 387 -11.87 3.40 1.46
CA SER A 387 -11.77 2.93 2.83
C SER A 387 -10.31 2.80 3.28
N SER A 388 -9.45 3.70 2.82
CA SER A 388 -8.05 3.83 3.21
C SER A 388 -7.90 4.47 4.59
N GLY A 389 -6.74 4.36 5.22
CA GLY A 389 -6.57 4.94 6.54
C GLY A 389 -5.35 4.38 7.27
N PHE A 390 -4.81 5.18 8.18
CA PHE A 390 -3.63 4.82 8.97
C PHE A 390 -4.03 4.52 10.40
N SER A 391 -3.57 3.38 10.92
CA SER A 391 -3.82 2.95 12.29
C SER A 391 -2.51 2.62 13.00
N PHE A 392 -2.23 3.31 14.10
CA PHE A 392 -1.04 3.09 14.93
C PHE A 392 -1.46 2.44 16.24
N GLN A 393 -0.94 1.26 16.52
CA GLN A 393 -1.36 0.41 17.64
C GLN A 393 -0.16 -0.03 18.46
N PHE A 394 -0.21 0.19 19.77
CA PHE A 394 0.88 -0.21 20.68
C PHE A 394 2.25 0.37 20.27
N CYS A 395 2.23 1.51 19.58
CA CYS A 395 3.44 2.15 19.08
C CYS A 395 4.08 3.01 20.17
N ASN A 396 5.37 3.29 20.00
CA ASN A 396 6.08 4.32 20.75
C ASN A 396 6.32 5.53 19.85
N ILE A 397 5.71 6.67 20.17
CA ILE A 397 5.86 7.94 19.47
C ILE A 397 6.80 8.83 20.29
N SER A 398 8.01 9.02 19.78
CA SER A 398 9.07 9.73 20.50
C SER A 398 9.90 10.66 19.62
N ALA A 399 10.70 11.51 20.24
CA ALA A 399 11.78 12.23 19.57
C ALA A 399 12.94 11.26 19.28
N ASP A 400 13.53 11.38 18.10
CA ASP A 400 14.84 10.80 17.82
C ASP A 400 15.94 11.55 18.58
N HIS A 401 17.11 10.95 18.72
CA HIS A 401 18.24 11.47 19.50
C HIS A 401 18.62 12.90 19.10
N ASP A 402 18.54 13.25 17.81
CA ASP A 402 18.85 14.58 17.31
C ASP A 402 17.82 15.67 17.69
N LEU A 403 16.57 15.27 17.97
CA LEU A 403 15.47 16.16 18.34
C LEU A 403 15.33 16.34 19.85
N VAL A 404 15.76 15.37 20.67
CA VAL A 404 15.63 15.40 22.15
C VAL A 404 16.02 16.76 22.76
N PRO A 405 17.16 17.40 22.40
CA PRO A 405 17.54 18.69 22.98
C PRO A 405 16.65 19.87 22.55
N PHE A 406 15.80 19.68 21.54
CA PHE A 406 15.00 20.71 20.86
C PHE A 406 13.49 20.45 20.96
N VAL A 407 13.04 19.46 21.74
CA VAL A 407 11.61 19.12 21.93
C VAL A 407 10.77 20.35 22.30
N ASN A 408 11.30 21.26 23.11
CA ASN A 408 10.59 22.48 23.53
C ASN A 408 10.54 23.58 22.46
N THR A 409 11.37 23.51 21.42
CA THR A 409 11.50 24.53 20.37
C THR A 409 11.02 24.07 19.00
N THR A 410 10.93 22.77 18.78
CA THR A 410 10.50 22.16 17.52
C THR A 410 9.15 21.50 17.72
N SER A 411 8.11 22.07 17.11
CA SER A 411 6.75 21.53 17.23
C SER A 411 6.59 20.26 16.39
N THR A 412 6.11 19.18 17.01
CA THR A 412 5.74 17.93 16.35
C THR A 412 4.25 17.67 16.50
N TYR A 413 3.60 17.19 15.44
CA TYR A 413 2.17 16.87 15.40
C TYR A 413 1.96 15.43 14.90
N LEU A 414 0.88 14.78 15.36
CA LEU A 414 0.46 13.45 14.92
C LEU A 414 0.20 13.40 13.42
N GLY A 415 -0.27 14.50 12.83
CA GLY A 415 -0.42 14.61 11.38
C GLY A 415 -1.15 15.86 10.91
N ARG A 416 -1.34 15.93 9.58
CA ARG A 416 -2.11 16.97 8.88
C ARG A 416 -2.87 16.41 7.66
N PRO A 417 -4.05 16.96 7.33
CA PRO A 417 -4.94 16.35 6.34
C PRO A 417 -4.51 16.69 4.92
N TRP A 418 -3.69 15.84 4.29
CA TRP A 418 -3.24 16.07 2.92
C TRP A 418 -4.41 16.17 1.93
N LYS A 419 -5.48 15.38 2.13
CA LYS A 419 -6.69 15.39 1.31
C LYS A 419 -7.97 15.37 2.17
N ALA A 420 -9.11 15.55 1.51
CA ALA A 420 -10.39 15.91 2.14
C ALA A 420 -10.90 14.95 3.21
N TYR A 421 -10.72 13.65 3.04
CA TYR A 421 -11.23 12.63 3.95
C TYR A 421 -10.09 11.97 4.73
N SER A 422 -9.01 12.72 4.99
CA SER A 422 -7.83 12.22 5.68
C SER A 422 -8.22 11.45 6.95
N ARG A 423 -7.76 10.20 7.06
CA ARG A 423 -8.19 9.27 8.11
C ARG A 423 -7.01 8.65 8.84
N THR A 424 -6.86 8.95 10.13
CA THR A 424 -5.75 8.46 10.95
C THR A 424 -6.18 8.27 12.39
N ILE A 425 -5.73 7.17 13.00
CA ILE A 425 -5.92 6.91 14.43
C ILE A 425 -4.62 6.50 15.11
N PHE A 426 -4.40 7.02 16.32
CA PHE A 426 -3.39 6.53 17.25
C PHE A 426 -4.11 5.88 18.43
N MET A 427 -3.84 4.60 18.69
CA MET A 427 -4.52 3.87 19.74
C MET A 427 -3.61 2.98 20.58
N SER A 428 -3.88 2.92 21.88
CA SER A 428 -3.12 2.17 22.90
C SER A 428 -1.61 2.35 22.76
N SER A 429 -1.17 3.56 22.40
CA SER A 429 0.21 3.88 22.06
C SER A 429 0.83 4.83 23.10
N TYR A 430 2.13 4.68 23.33
CA TYR A 430 2.90 5.62 24.14
C TYR A 430 3.22 6.87 23.31
N ILE A 431 2.94 8.05 23.85
CA ILE A 431 3.27 9.34 23.26
C ILE A 431 4.10 10.14 24.27
N SER A 432 5.37 10.36 23.94
CA SER A 432 6.28 11.20 24.74
C SER A 432 5.89 12.68 24.70
N ASP A 433 6.65 13.51 25.42
CA ASP A 433 6.50 14.96 25.47
C ASP A 433 6.91 15.68 24.17
N VAL A 434 7.33 14.92 23.13
CA VAL A 434 7.57 15.44 21.79
C VAL A 434 6.33 16.08 21.15
N LEU A 435 5.13 15.61 21.53
CA LEU A 435 3.89 16.01 20.86
C LEU A 435 3.40 17.38 21.33
N ASN A 436 3.17 18.30 20.39
CA ASN A 436 2.52 19.56 20.66
C ASN A 436 1.11 19.32 21.23
N PRO A 437 0.65 20.01 22.30
CA PRO A 437 -0.65 19.78 22.92
C PRO A 437 -1.85 19.83 21.97
N LYS A 438 -1.77 20.62 20.88
CA LYS A 438 -2.81 20.65 19.83
C LYS A 438 -3.02 19.28 19.16
N GLY A 439 -2.02 18.41 19.15
CA GLY A 439 -2.03 17.07 18.57
C GLY A 439 -1.92 17.07 17.05
N TRP A 440 -2.73 17.86 16.36
CA TRP A 440 -2.87 17.85 14.91
C TRP A 440 -2.61 19.24 14.31
N LEU A 441 -2.14 19.30 13.06
CA LEU A 441 -1.81 20.53 12.36
C LEU A 441 -2.71 20.72 11.13
N GLU A 442 -3.18 21.94 10.90
CA GLU A 442 -3.96 22.27 9.70
C GLU A 442 -3.13 22.05 8.43
N TRP A 443 -3.77 21.59 7.35
CA TRP A 443 -3.11 21.57 6.03
C TRP A 443 -3.01 22.99 5.44
N ASN A 444 -4.16 23.66 5.33
CA ASN A 444 -4.26 25.05 4.89
C ASN A 444 -5.58 25.66 5.39
N GLY A 445 -5.49 26.55 6.38
CA GLY A 445 -6.65 27.20 6.98
C GLY A 445 -7.66 26.18 7.51
N THR A 446 -8.93 26.34 7.13
CA THR A 446 -10.03 25.46 7.55
C THR A 446 -10.32 24.30 6.61
N LEU A 447 -9.48 24.10 5.58
CA LEU A 447 -9.70 23.00 4.62
C LEU A 447 -9.68 21.65 5.35
N TYR A 448 -10.70 20.84 5.03
CA TYR A 448 -10.86 19.43 5.42
C TYR A 448 -11.15 19.16 6.90
N LEU A 449 -11.12 20.19 7.76
CA LEU A 449 -11.29 20.03 9.22
C LEU A 449 -12.64 19.45 9.63
N ASN A 450 -13.65 19.53 8.77
CA ASN A 450 -14.99 18.99 8.98
C ASN A 450 -15.24 17.62 8.32
N THR A 451 -14.35 17.17 7.44
CA THR A 451 -14.50 15.93 6.65
C THR A 451 -13.45 14.87 6.96
N LEU A 452 -12.30 15.27 7.52
CA LEU A 452 -11.29 14.35 8.03
C LEU A 452 -11.84 13.49 9.19
N TYR A 453 -11.18 12.38 9.48
CA TYR A 453 -11.43 11.56 10.66
C TYR A 453 -10.11 11.28 11.38
N TYR A 454 -9.81 12.11 12.38
CA TYR A 454 -8.63 11.97 13.23
C TYR A 454 -9.05 11.53 14.62
N ALA A 455 -8.43 10.45 15.10
CA ALA A 455 -8.85 9.83 16.33
C ALA A 455 -7.69 9.45 17.26
N GLU A 456 -7.97 9.50 18.56
CA GLU A 456 -7.11 8.99 19.62
C GLU A 456 -7.94 8.08 20.55
N TYR A 457 -7.38 6.92 20.91
CA TYR A 457 -8.03 5.94 21.80
C TYR A 457 -7.00 5.37 22.78
N ASP A 458 -7.20 5.50 24.09
CA ASP A 458 -6.39 4.81 25.11
C ASP A 458 -4.87 5.03 25.00
N ASN A 459 -4.44 6.18 24.47
CA ASN A 459 -3.01 6.53 24.43
C ASN A 459 -2.52 6.94 25.83
N TYR A 460 -1.23 6.72 26.10
CA TYR A 460 -0.61 7.01 27.39
C TYR A 460 0.74 7.70 27.22
N GLY A 461 1.30 8.22 28.31
CA GLY A 461 2.53 9.02 28.30
C GLY A 461 2.27 10.53 28.34
N PRO A 462 3.33 11.35 28.51
CA PRO A 462 3.20 12.78 28.76
C PRO A 462 2.55 13.56 27.61
N GLY A 463 2.69 13.14 26.35
CA GLY A 463 2.06 13.77 25.19
C GLY A 463 0.62 13.33 24.91
N ALA A 464 0.12 12.31 25.62
CA ALA A 464 -1.21 11.74 25.38
C ALA A 464 -2.37 12.56 25.99
N ARG A 465 -2.08 13.67 26.69
CA ARG A 465 -3.12 14.53 27.27
C ARG A 465 -4.01 15.15 26.21
N LEU A 466 -5.32 15.11 26.42
CA LEU A 466 -6.34 15.51 25.42
C LEU A 466 -6.90 16.92 25.61
N ASP A 467 -6.66 17.56 26.76
CA ASP A 467 -7.18 18.88 27.14
C ASP A 467 -6.80 19.98 26.15
N GLY A 468 -5.56 19.94 25.64
CA GLY A 468 -5.01 20.90 24.67
C GLY A 468 -5.34 20.64 23.20
N ARG A 469 -6.05 19.55 22.88
CA ARG A 469 -6.29 19.12 21.49
C ARG A 469 -7.18 20.09 20.73
N VAL A 470 -6.97 20.13 19.40
CA VAL A 470 -7.82 20.87 18.45
C VAL A 470 -9.31 20.56 18.62
N LYS A 471 -10.17 21.52 18.26
CA LYS A 471 -11.64 21.40 18.36
C LYS A 471 -12.32 21.24 17.00
N TRP A 472 -11.62 20.63 16.05
CA TRP A 472 -12.14 20.43 14.70
C TRP A 472 -13.29 19.41 14.70
N PRO A 473 -14.34 19.57 13.88
CA PRO A 473 -15.44 18.61 13.83
C PRO A 473 -15.01 17.17 13.47
N GLY A 474 -13.96 17.02 12.64
CA GLY A 474 -13.39 15.72 12.27
C GLY A 474 -12.42 15.12 13.29
N TYR A 475 -12.11 15.81 14.39
CA TYR A 475 -11.30 15.26 15.47
C TYR A 475 -12.17 14.55 16.51
N HIS A 476 -11.75 13.36 16.92
CA HIS A 476 -12.52 12.49 17.79
C HIS A 476 -11.64 11.91 18.90
N VAL A 477 -12.05 12.13 20.14
CA VAL A 477 -11.63 11.27 21.26
C VAL A 477 -12.55 10.06 21.26
N ILE A 478 -11.98 8.87 21.11
CA ILE A 478 -12.76 7.64 21.16
C ILE A 478 -12.72 7.10 22.58
N ASP A 479 -13.89 6.88 23.17
CA ASP A 479 -14.03 6.19 24.47
C ASP A 479 -14.72 4.82 24.32
N ASP A 480 -15.32 4.56 23.14
CA ASP A 480 -16.05 3.34 22.84
C ASP A 480 -15.14 2.34 22.11
N PRO A 481 -14.80 1.19 22.74
CA PRO A 481 -13.96 0.16 22.13
C PRO A 481 -14.52 -0.37 20.80
N THR A 482 -15.84 -0.33 20.60
CA THR A 482 -16.46 -0.81 19.35
C THR A 482 -16.19 0.13 18.16
N LYS A 483 -15.90 1.41 18.42
CA LYS A 483 -15.46 2.35 17.37
C LYS A 483 -13.98 2.17 17.07
N ALA A 484 -13.16 2.00 18.11
CA ALA A 484 -11.73 1.73 17.96
C ALA A 484 -11.48 0.39 17.24
N SER A 485 -12.34 -0.62 17.46
CA SER A 485 -12.20 -1.95 16.84
C SER A 485 -12.22 -1.90 15.31
N ASN A 486 -12.87 -0.91 14.68
CA ASN A 486 -12.87 -0.72 13.22
C ASN A 486 -11.47 -0.48 12.63
N PHE A 487 -10.53 -0.03 13.47
CA PHE A 487 -9.16 0.29 13.06
C PHE A 487 -8.15 -0.80 13.45
N THR A 488 -8.61 -1.94 13.96
CA THR A 488 -7.77 -3.10 14.31
C THR A 488 -7.23 -3.81 13.07
N VAL A 489 -6.28 -4.73 13.26
CA VAL A 489 -5.72 -5.53 12.17
C VAL A 489 -6.81 -6.36 11.47
N ALA A 490 -7.73 -6.93 12.23
CA ALA A 490 -8.81 -7.80 11.79
C ALA A 490 -9.85 -7.04 10.97
N ASN A 491 -10.15 -5.79 11.32
CA ASN A 491 -11.24 -5.05 10.67
C ASN A 491 -10.74 -4.08 9.59
N LEU A 492 -9.61 -3.40 9.82
CA LEU A 492 -9.13 -2.40 8.87
C LEU A 492 -8.44 -3.03 7.65
N ILE A 493 -7.60 -4.03 7.88
CA ILE A 493 -6.80 -4.70 6.83
C ILE A 493 -7.15 -6.17 6.64
N GLU A 494 -8.21 -6.67 7.32
CA GLU A 494 -8.64 -8.07 7.24
C GLU A 494 -7.52 -9.06 7.58
N GLY A 495 -6.63 -8.68 8.50
CA GLY A 495 -5.38 -9.38 8.76
C GLY A 495 -5.56 -10.83 9.18
N ASN A 496 -6.66 -11.19 9.82
CA ASN A 496 -6.98 -12.59 10.19
C ASN A 496 -7.04 -13.53 8.98
N ILE A 497 -7.28 -13.00 7.78
CA ILE A 497 -7.40 -13.79 6.56
C ILE A 497 -6.01 -14.14 5.98
N TRP A 498 -5.03 -13.24 6.10
CA TRP A 498 -3.78 -13.34 5.33
C TRP A 498 -2.49 -13.24 6.16
N LEU A 499 -2.52 -12.68 7.37
CA LEU A 499 -1.33 -12.59 8.25
C LEU A 499 -0.93 -13.91 8.92
N PRO A 500 -1.83 -14.77 9.45
CA PRO A 500 -1.42 -15.91 10.26
C PRO A 500 -0.50 -16.90 9.54
N SER A 501 -0.57 -16.93 8.22
CA SER A 501 0.27 -17.80 7.42
C SER A 501 1.66 -17.27 7.19
N THR A 502 1.89 -15.98 7.35
CA THR A 502 3.20 -15.38 7.12
C THR A 502 4.17 -15.67 8.27
N GLY A 503 3.63 -16.18 9.39
CA GLY A 503 4.34 -16.36 10.65
C GLY A 503 4.41 -15.07 11.47
N VAL A 504 4.29 -13.89 10.87
CA VAL A 504 4.46 -12.58 11.53
C VAL A 504 3.48 -12.43 12.70
N PRO A 505 3.96 -12.15 13.92
CA PRO A 505 3.09 -11.97 15.07
C PRO A 505 2.25 -10.71 14.88
N PHE A 506 0.96 -10.81 15.19
CA PHE A 506 0.04 -9.68 15.18
C PHE A 506 -1.02 -9.85 16.27
N ILE A 507 -1.51 -8.73 16.78
CA ILE A 507 -2.71 -8.65 17.60
C ILE A 507 -3.86 -8.34 16.63
N PRO A 508 -4.89 -9.20 16.54
CA PRO A 508 -6.03 -9.01 15.64
C PRO A 508 -6.74 -7.68 15.85
#